data_AF-A0A1G1INI7-F1
#
_entry.id   AF-A0A1G1INI7-F1
#
_cell.length_a   1.000
_cell.length_b   1.000
_cell.length_c   1.000
_cell.angle_alpha   90.00
_cell.angle_beta   90.00
_cell.angle_gamma   90.00
#
_symmetry.space_group_name_H-M   'P 1'
#
loop_
_entity.id
_entity.type
_entity.pdbx_description
1 polymer ?
#
loop_
_entity_poly.entity_id
_entity_poly.type
_entity_poly.pdbx_seq_one_letter_code
_entity_poly.pdbx_strand_id
1 'polypeptide(L)'
;MISQEEAIKIAEHHHGPKFEFYKITHGVPANCSLYVSFSHYPDDVWCVVCSAHHPEGMLASSRAIVICKNTGKVLYDGSANDEG
;
A
#
# COMPACT_ATOMS: atom_id res chain seq x y z
N MET A 1 -15.35 7.78 6.30
CA MET A 1 -14.51 6.68 5.80
C MET A 1 -14.18 6.98 4.34
N ILE A 2 -12.92 6.95 3.96
CA ILE A 2 -12.49 7.26 2.59
C ILE A 2 -12.83 6.11 1.63
N SER A 3 -13.13 6.46 0.39
CA SER A 3 -13.43 5.50 -0.68
C SER A 3 -12.16 4.78 -1.18
N GLN A 4 -12.35 3.77 -2.03
CA GLN A 4 -11.24 3.10 -2.71
C GLN A 4 -10.47 4.07 -3.62
N GLU A 5 -11.20 4.91 -4.37
CA GLU A 5 -10.62 5.91 -5.27
C GLU A 5 -9.82 6.96 -4.51
N GLU A 6 -10.29 7.39 -3.34
CA GLU A 6 -9.55 8.30 -2.46
C GLU A 6 -8.27 7.65 -1.94
N ALA A 7 -8.31 6.37 -1.56
CA ALA A 7 -7.13 5.63 -1.12
C ALA A 7 -6.09 5.48 -2.23
N ILE A 8 -6.51 5.22 -3.48
CA ILE A 8 -5.61 5.15 -4.64
C ILE A 8 -4.95 6.51 -4.89
N LYS A 9 -5.71 7.62 -4.84
CA LYS A 9 -5.15 8.97 -4.99
C LYS A 9 -4.15 9.32 -3.90
N ILE A 10 -4.41 8.89 -2.66
CA ILE A 10 -3.47 9.06 -1.54
C ILE A 10 -2.18 8.28 -1.82
N ALA A 11 -2.29 7.02 -2.26
CA ALA A 11 -1.14 6.19 -2.63
C ALA A 11 -0.32 6.80 -3.78
N GLU A 12 -0.99 7.26 -4.84
CA GLU A 12 -0.37 7.92 -5.98
C GLU A 12 0.35 9.21 -5.55
N HIS A 13 -0.31 10.05 -4.75
CA HIS A 13 0.30 11.27 -4.23
C HIS A 13 1.49 10.98 -3.30
N HIS A 14 1.43 9.90 -2.52
CA HIS A 14 2.48 9.51 -1.58
C HIS A 14 3.78 9.09 -2.29
N HIS A 15 3.68 8.36 -3.40
CA HIS A 15 4.84 7.91 -4.17
C HIS A 15 5.26 8.87 -5.28
N GLY A 16 4.34 9.69 -5.79
CA GLY A 16 4.60 10.65 -6.83
C GLY A 16 4.84 10.00 -8.20
N PRO A 17 5.77 10.55 -9.02
CA PRO A 17 5.93 10.12 -10.40
C PRO A 17 6.37 8.64 -10.50
N LYS A 18 5.81 7.93 -11.48
CA LYS A 18 5.98 6.48 -11.72
C LYS A 18 5.24 5.55 -10.76
N PHE A 19 4.24 6.06 -10.04
CA PHE A 19 3.24 5.21 -9.39
C PHE A 19 2.50 4.39 -10.45
N GLU A 20 2.46 3.08 -10.27
CA GLU A 20 1.64 2.19 -11.07
C GLU A 20 0.72 1.38 -10.15
N PHE A 21 -0.58 1.59 -10.29
CA PHE A 21 -1.57 0.88 -9.50
C PHE A 21 -1.81 -0.53 -10.03
N TYR A 22 -1.78 -1.53 -9.14
CA TYR A 22 -2.09 -2.92 -9.51
C TYR A 22 -3.40 -3.41 -8.92
N LYS A 23 -3.61 -3.21 -7.62
CA LYS A 23 -4.75 -3.77 -6.89
C LYS A 23 -5.03 -3.00 -5.61
N ILE A 24 -6.28 -2.99 -5.19
CA ILE A 24 -6.70 -2.55 -3.85
C ILE A 24 -7.55 -3.64 -3.19
N THR A 25 -7.44 -3.79 -1.87
CA THR A 25 -8.32 -4.68 -1.08
C THR A 25 -8.90 -3.99 0.14
N HIS A 26 -10.09 -4.43 0.54
CA HIS A 26 -10.62 -4.18 1.87
C HIS A 26 -9.78 -4.95 2.87
N GLY A 27 -8.98 -4.22 3.64
CA GLY A 27 -8.07 -4.79 4.60
C GLY A 27 -6.80 -5.40 4.01
N VAL A 28 -5.96 -5.90 4.90
CA VAL A 28 -4.73 -6.62 4.55
C VAL A 28 -5.08 -8.04 4.12
N PRO A 29 -4.67 -8.49 2.91
CA PRO A 29 -4.94 -9.86 2.46
C PRO A 29 -4.36 -10.90 3.42
N ALA A 30 -5.06 -12.01 3.64
CA ALA A 30 -4.63 -13.08 4.55
C ALA A 30 -3.28 -13.72 4.17
N ASN A 31 -2.87 -13.63 2.89
CA ASN A 31 -1.57 -14.09 2.41
C ASN A 31 -0.47 -13.02 2.50
N CYS A 32 -0.72 -11.90 3.18
CA CYS A 32 0.25 -10.83 3.40
C CYS A 32 0.52 -10.68 4.90
N SER A 33 1.78 -10.85 5.29
CA SER A 33 2.25 -10.61 6.65
C SER A 33 2.95 -9.27 6.71
N LEU A 34 2.37 -8.33 7.47
CA LEU A 34 2.99 -7.04 7.74
C LEU A 34 3.76 -7.13 9.06
N TYR A 35 5.06 -6.90 9.01
CA TYR A 35 5.94 -6.92 10.20
C TYR A 35 5.84 -5.62 10.99
N VAL A 36 4.63 -5.28 11.40
CA VAL A 36 4.35 -4.03 12.09
C VAL A 36 3.11 -4.17 12.96
N SER A 37 3.20 -3.66 14.19
CA SER A 37 2.10 -3.65 15.14
C SER A 37 1.29 -2.35 14.97
N PHE A 38 0.14 -2.44 14.30
CA PHE A 38 -0.87 -1.39 14.33
C PHE A 38 -2.03 -1.84 15.22
N SER A 39 -2.57 -0.92 16.02
CA SER A 39 -3.75 -1.13 16.87
C SER A 39 -5.09 -1.08 16.11
N HIS A 40 -5.06 -1.23 14.78
CA HIS A 40 -6.23 -1.16 13.91
C HIS A 40 -6.68 -2.56 13.48
N TYR A 41 -7.98 -2.80 13.42
CA TYR A 41 -8.51 -4.05 12.89
C TYR A 41 -8.12 -4.20 11.41
N PRO A 42 -7.82 -5.42 10.93
CA PRO A 42 -7.46 -5.68 9.54
C PRO A 42 -8.46 -5.10 8.53
N ASP A 43 -9.74 -4.97 8.90
CA ASP A 43 -10.80 -4.47 8.02
C ASP A 43 -10.94 -2.93 8.00
N ASP A 44 -10.27 -2.20 8.90
CA ASP A 44 -10.34 -0.73 8.99
C ASP A 44 -9.36 -0.01 8.07
N VAL A 45 -8.68 -0.76 7.19
CA VAL A 45 -7.65 -0.25 6.29
C VAL A 45 -7.93 -0.61 4.84
N TRP A 46 -7.42 0.22 3.93
CA TRP A 46 -7.21 -0.12 2.53
C TRP A 46 -5.79 -0.64 2.38
N CYS A 47 -5.61 -1.75 1.65
CA CYS A 47 -4.30 -2.20 1.21
C CYS A 47 -4.19 -1.96 -0.29
N VAL A 48 -3.30 -1.06 -0.70
CA VAL A 48 -3.01 -0.72 -2.10
C VAL A 48 -1.71 -1.42 -2.49
N VAL A 49 -1.76 -2.22 -3.55
CA VAL A 49 -0.61 -2.85 -4.16
C VAL A 49 -0.25 -2.07 -5.42
N CYS A 50 1.00 -1.62 -5.50
CA CYS A 50 1.49 -0.77 -6.58
C CYS A 50 2.97 -1.05 -6.87
N SER A 51 3.54 -0.40 -7.87
CA SER A 51 4.99 -0.17 -7.92
C SER A 51 5.30 1.30 -7.63
N ALA A 52 6.49 1.56 -7.10
CA ALA A 52 7.00 2.91 -6.91
C ALA A 52 8.51 2.95 -7.20
N HIS A 53 8.96 4.13 -7.65
CA HIS A 53 10.33 4.53 -8.00
C HIS A 53 11.47 3.51 -7.76
N HIS A 54 12.13 3.09 -8.85
CA HIS A 54 13.47 2.51 -8.83
C HIS A 54 14.40 3.28 -9.79
N PRO A 55 15.71 3.38 -9.48
CA PRO A 55 16.71 3.84 -10.45
C PRO A 55 16.64 2.98 -11.72
N GLU A 56 16.90 3.57 -12.89
CA GLU A 56 16.99 2.81 -14.14
C GLU A 56 17.95 1.61 -13.98
N GLY A 57 17.50 0.43 -14.40
CA GLY A 57 18.28 -0.81 -14.32
C GLY A 57 18.07 -1.64 -13.04
N MET A 58 17.25 -1.20 -12.08
CA MET A 58 16.83 -2.05 -10.95
C MET A 58 15.46 -2.68 -11.19
N LEU A 59 15.33 -3.96 -10.84
CA LEU A 59 14.02 -4.62 -10.77
C LEU A 59 13.17 -3.90 -9.72
N ALA A 60 11.98 -3.46 -10.12
CA ALA A 60 11.03 -2.85 -9.21
C ALA A 60 10.28 -3.94 -8.45
N SER A 61 10.36 -3.92 -7.12
CA SER A 61 9.49 -4.79 -6.32
C SER A 61 8.10 -4.18 -6.26
N SER A 62 7.08 -5.04 -6.27
CA SER A 62 5.75 -4.59 -5.86
C SER A 62 5.81 -4.02 -4.44
N ARG A 63 5.00 -3.02 -4.14
CA ARG A 63 4.87 -2.43 -2.81
C ARG A 63 3.44 -2.61 -2.30
N ALA A 64 3.31 -2.72 -1.00
CA ALA A 64 2.03 -2.69 -0.29
C ALA A 64 1.97 -1.43 0.58
N ILE A 65 0.95 -0.60 0.34
CA ILE A 65 0.65 0.58 1.14
C ILE A 65 -0.63 0.30 1.93
N VAL A 66 -0.58 0.47 3.25
CA VAL A 66 -1.75 0.35 4.12
C VAL A 66 -2.22 1.73 4.54
N ILE A 67 -3.49 2.02 4.30
CA ILE A 67 -4.09 3.34 4.52
C ILE A 67 -5.29 3.20 5.44
N CYS A 68 -5.36 3.99 6.52
CA CYS A 68 -6.50 4.00 7.43
C CYS A 68 -7.76 4.49 6.70
N LYS A 69 -8.83 3.70 6.68
CA LYS A 69 -10.08 4.10 6.03
C LYS A 69 -10.75 5.30 6.70
N ASN A 70 -10.52 5.52 8.00
CA ASN A 70 -11.18 6.62 8.70
C ASN A 70 -10.51 7.97 8.47
N THR A 71 -9.18 7.98 8.28
CA THR A 71 -8.40 9.23 8.27
C THR A 71 -7.65 9.47 6.96
N GLY A 72 -7.51 8.45 6.11
CA GLY A 72 -6.62 8.50 4.94
C GLY A 72 -5.13 8.51 5.29
N LYS A 73 -4.76 8.32 6.56
CA LYS A 73 -3.36 8.26 6.97
C LYS A 73 -2.70 6.99 6.44
N VAL A 74 -1.54 7.13 5.80
CA VAL A 74 -0.66 6.00 5.46
C VAL A 74 -0.09 5.44 6.77
N LEU A 75 -0.39 4.17 7.03
CA LEU A 75 0.05 3.41 8.20
C LEU A 75 1.29 2.57 7.88
N TYR A 76 1.37 2.06 6.65
CA TYR A 76 2.49 1.23 6.18
C TYR A 76 2.80 1.55 4.73
N ASP A 77 4.08 1.48 4.38
CA ASP A 77 4.57 1.44 3.01
C ASP A 77 5.83 0.56 2.98
N GLY A 78 5.76 -0.57 2.27
CA GLY A 78 6.88 -1.51 2.22
C GLY A 78 6.88 -2.36 0.96
N SER A 79 8.05 -2.93 0.66
CA SER A 79 8.23 -3.91 -0.41
C SER A 79 7.36 -5.15 -0.14
N ALA A 80 6.72 -5.67 -1.18
CA ALA A 80 5.99 -6.92 -1.20
C ALA A 80 6.80 -7.93 -2.03
N ASN A 81 6.92 -9.17 -1.53
CA ASN A 81 7.68 -10.27 -2.11
C ASN A 81 9.21 -10.08 -2.15
N ASP A 82 9.77 -9.31 -1.21
CA ASP A 82 11.23 -9.34 -0.96
C ASP A 82 11.55 -10.61 -0.15
N GLU A 83 11.74 -11.72 -0.86
CA GLU A 83 12.28 -12.96 -0.30
C GLU A 83 13.80 -12.84 -0.32
N GLY A 84 14.40 -12.60 0.85
CA GLY A 84 15.86 -12.52 1.04
C GLY A 84 16.58 -13.83 0.79
#